data_AF-A0A6L9STA0-F1
#
_entry.id   AF-A0A6L9STA0-F1
#
_cell.length_a   1.000
_cell.length_b   1.000
_cell.length_c   1.000
_cell.angle_alpha   90.00
_cell.angle_beta   90.00
_cell.angle_gamma   90.00
#
_symmetry.space_group_name_H-M   'P 1'
#
loop_
_entity.id
_entity.type
_entity.pdbx_description
1 polymer ?
#
loop_
_entity_poly.entity_id
_entity_poly.type
_entity_poly.pdbx_seq_one_letter_code
_entity_poly.pdbx_strand_id
1 'polypeptide(L)'
;MAEDNDAQNAEQSGSPPEDIDWKARYEAEVERAKSWRGKAEANKTAADELAALKESQLSETQKLEARAVRAEKELNDLKTAQQRLTWRDEAAKKTGVPVDLLRGETAEEINAHAQAIKTYLAAQSKPSAAKVTNPAGTPDGQTNPNVGLLKQLFGGK
;
A
#
# COMPACT_ATOMS: atom_id res chain seq x y z
N MET A 1 -23.22 62.04 -28.98
CA MET A 1 -24.57 62.32 -28.45
C MET A 1 -24.49 62.24 -26.95
N ALA A 2 -24.82 63.23 -26.14
CA ALA A 2 -25.33 64.59 -26.33
C ALA A 2 -24.90 65.33 -25.03
N GLU A 3 -24.16 66.41 -25.14
CA GLU A 3 -24.63 67.81 -25.08
C GLU A 3 -24.52 68.42 -23.66
N ASP A 4 -24.06 69.66 -23.69
CA ASP A 4 -23.64 70.54 -22.61
C ASP A 4 -24.81 71.13 -21.78
N ASN A 5 -24.40 71.88 -20.76
CA ASN A 5 -25.10 73.03 -20.16
C ASN A 5 -26.27 72.75 -19.20
N ASP A 6 -26.12 73.14 -17.94
CA ASP A 6 -26.41 74.54 -17.60
C ASP A 6 -25.84 74.89 -16.22
N ALA A 7 -25.04 75.96 -16.21
CA ALA A 7 -24.77 76.72 -15.02
C ALA A 7 -25.97 77.65 -14.78
N GLN A 8 -26.64 77.54 -13.63
CA GLN A 8 -27.30 78.70 -13.01
C GLN A 8 -27.62 78.47 -11.53
N ASN A 9 -26.79 79.11 -10.73
CA ASN A 9 -27.07 79.80 -9.48
C ASN A 9 -28.55 79.85 -9.02
N ALA A 10 -28.80 79.38 -7.80
CA ALA A 10 -29.85 79.93 -6.93
C ALA A 10 -29.35 79.91 -5.48
N GLU A 11 -28.62 80.96 -5.11
CA GLU A 11 -28.56 81.46 -3.73
C GLU A 11 -29.98 81.64 -3.17
N GLN A 12 -30.36 80.79 -2.22
CA GLN A 12 -31.31 81.05 -1.14
C GLN A 12 -31.09 79.86 -0.17
N SER A 13 -30.68 80.05 1.07
CA SER A 13 -31.08 81.10 1.99
C SER A 13 -30.13 81.10 3.19
N GLY A 14 -29.69 82.28 3.60
CA GLY A 14 -29.33 82.51 4.99
C GLY A 14 -30.56 82.21 5.87
N SER A 15 -30.39 81.23 6.75
CA SER A 15 -30.97 81.25 8.10
C SER A 15 -29.80 81.09 9.08
N PRO A 16 -29.91 81.62 10.31
CA PRO A 16 -28.83 81.54 11.31
C PRO A 16 -28.42 80.08 11.49
N PRO A 17 -27.19 79.76 11.96
CA PRO A 17 -26.84 78.38 12.25
C PRO A 17 -27.89 77.84 13.22
N GLU A 18 -28.81 76.99 12.75
CA GLU A 18 -29.65 76.20 13.64
C GLU A 18 -28.68 75.55 14.59
N ASP A 19 -28.83 75.85 15.89
CA ASP A 19 -28.00 75.35 16.97
C ASP A 19 -27.57 73.93 16.63
N ILE A 20 -26.31 73.76 16.21
CA ILE A 20 -25.79 72.44 15.87
C ILE A 20 -25.94 71.66 17.15
N ASP A 21 -26.91 70.74 17.18
CA ASP A 21 -27.15 69.90 18.34
C ASP A 21 -26.01 68.88 18.40
N TRP A 22 -24.87 69.35 18.91
CA TRP A 22 -23.66 68.57 19.12
C TRP A 22 -23.94 67.36 20.00
N LYS A 23 -24.96 67.44 20.86
CA LYS A 23 -25.44 66.33 21.67
C LYS A 23 -26.13 65.29 20.79
N ALA A 24 -27.03 65.68 19.89
CA ALA A 24 -27.64 64.76 18.92
C ALA A 24 -26.61 64.11 17.98
N ARG A 25 -25.58 64.85 17.54
CA ARG A 25 -24.48 64.29 16.72
C ARG A 25 -23.65 63.27 17.50
N TYR A 26 -23.33 63.55 18.76
CA TYR A 26 -22.59 62.64 19.62
C TYR A 26 -23.40 61.37 19.93
N GLU A 27 -24.68 61.51 20.26
CA GLU A 27 -25.57 60.37 20.50
C GLU A 27 -25.72 59.50 19.24
N ALA A 28 -25.85 60.11 18.06
CA ALA A 28 -25.89 59.39 16.78
C ALA A 28 -24.58 58.61 16.49
N GLU A 29 -23.42 59.18 16.80
CA GLU A 29 -22.13 58.50 16.62
C GLU A 29 -21.93 57.37 17.63
N VAL A 30 -22.36 57.54 18.88
CA VAL A 30 -22.34 56.49 19.90
C VAL A 30 -23.22 55.31 19.49
N GLU A 31 -24.42 55.55 18.99
CA GLU A 31 -25.30 54.50 18.46
C GLU A 31 -24.67 53.81 17.24
N ARG A 32 -24.01 54.57 16.36
CA ARG A 32 -23.26 54.02 15.23
C ARG A 32 -22.14 53.10 15.73
N ALA A 33 -21.34 53.54 16.69
CA ALA A 33 -20.26 52.76 17.30
C ALA A 33 -20.77 51.47 17.94
N LYS A 34 -21.89 51.51 18.67
CA LYS A 34 -22.55 50.30 19.21
C LYS A 34 -22.99 49.36 18.09
N SER A 35 -23.58 49.89 17.02
CA SER A 35 -24.02 49.08 15.87
C SER A 35 -22.85 48.41 15.15
N TRP A 36 -21.73 49.11 14.97
CA TRP A 36 -20.51 48.56 14.38
C TRP A 36 -19.87 47.52 15.28
N ARG A 37 -19.85 47.76 16.58
CA ARG A 37 -19.38 46.78 17.56
C ARG A 37 -20.22 45.51 17.51
N GLY A 38 -21.55 45.63 17.50
CA GLY A 38 -22.45 44.49 17.39
C GLY A 38 -22.26 43.71 16.08
N LYS A 39 -22.07 44.41 14.96
CA LYS A 39 -21.75 43.79 13.66
C LYS A 39 -20.39 43.10 13.66
N ALA A 40 -19.38 43.71 14.27
CA ALA A 40 -18.04 43.13 14.36
C ALA A 40 -18.03 41.89 15.26
N GLU A 41 -18.77 41.92 16.36
CA GLU A 41 -18.92 40.78 17.27
C GLU A 41 -19.67 39.63 16.60
N ALA A 42 -20.77 39.93 15.89
CA ALA A 42 -21.49 38.93 15.10
C ALA A 42 -20.62 38.32 13.98
N ASN A 43 -19.84 39.15 13.28
CA ASN A 43 -18.92 38.67 12.25
C ASN A 43 -17.81 37.78 12.82
N LYS A 44 -17.26 38.16 13.99
CA LYS A 44 -16.28 37.36 14.71
C LYS A 44 -16.86 36.00 15.10
N THR A 45 -18.03 35.96 15.72
CA THR A 45 -18.68 34.70 16.11
C THR A 45 -18.93 33.81 14.89
N ALA A 46 -19.43 34.37 13.79
CA ALA A 46 -19.62 33.61 12.55
C ALA A 46 -18.30 33.08 11.95
N ALA A 47 -17.21 33.83 12.06
CA ALA A 47 -15.89 33.39 11.64
C ALA A 47 -15.33 32.27 12.52
N ASP A 48 -15.52 32.36 13.84
CA ASP A 48 -15.10 31.35 14.81
C ASP A 48 -15.87 30.03 14.59
N GLU A 49 -17.19 30.10 14.35
CA GLU A 49 -18.03 28.93 14.02
C GLU A 49 -17.61 28.28 12.70
N LEU A 50 -17.32 29.07 11.66
CA LEU A 50 -16.81 28.55 10.38
C LEU A 50 -15.43 27.90 10.52
N ALA A 51 -14.55 28.46 11.36
CA ALA A 51 -13.24 27.89 11.64
C ALA A 51 -13.39 26.54 12.37
N ALA A 52 -14.23 26.49 13.40
CA ALA A 52 -14.51 25.26 14.13
C ALA A 52 -15.10 24.16 13.24
N LEU A 53 -16.04 24.50 12.34
CA LEU A 53 -16.66 23.56 11.42
C LEU A 53 -15.65 23.02 10.37
N LYS A 54 -14.75 23.88 9.88
CA LYS A 54 -13.69 23.46 8.97
C LYS A 54 -12.70 22.54 9.66
N GLU A 55 -12.31 22.85 10.89
CA GLU A 55 -11.40 22.00 11.67
C GLU A 55 -12.03 20.64 11.97
N SER A 56 -13.32 20.59 12.33
CA SER A 56 -14.03 19.32 12.54
C SER A 56 -14.13 18.51 11.25
N GLN A 57 -14.45 19.15 10.12
CA GLN A 57 -14.49 18.47 8.82
C GLN A 57 -13.12 17.95 8.40
N LEU A 58 -12.05 18.74 8.57
CA LEU A 58 -10.69 18.29 8.28
C LEU A 58 -10.28 17.12 9.18
N SER A 59 -10.66 17.13 10.46
CA SER A 59 -10.41 16.01 11.36
C SER A 59 -11.16 14.75 10.93
N GLU A 60 -12.40 14.89 10.48
CA GLU A 60 -13.20 13.77 9.98
C GLU A 60 -12.69 13.25 8.65
N THR A 61 -12.31 14.12 7.70
CA THR A 61 -11.74 13.71 6.41
C THR A 61 -10.42 13.00 6.61
N GLN A 62 -9.54 13.49 7.48
CA GLN A 62 -8.29 12.81 7.84
C GLN A 62 -8.54 11.43 8.44
N LYS A 63 -9.54 11.28 9.31
CA LYS A 63 -9.92 9.97 9.86
C LYS A 63 -10.48 9.05 8.78
N LEU A 64 -11.24 9.58 7.82
CA LEU A 64 -11.79 8.83 6.70
C LEU A 64 -10.69 8.37 5.74
N GLU A 65 -9.75 9.26 5.38
CA GLU A 65 -8.58 8.94 4.57
C GLU A 65 -7.71 7.88 5.25
N ALA A 66 -7.44 8.01 6.56
CA ALA A 66 -6.69 7.00 7.30
C ALA A 66 -7.39 5.63 7.30
N ARG A 67 -8.73 5.58 7.35
CA ARG A 67 -9.50 4.34 7.21
C ARG A 67 -9.45 3.81 5.77
N ALA A 68 -9.56 4.67 4.77
CA ALA A 68 -9.47 4.30 3.36
C ALA A 68 -8.10 3.69 3.04
N VAL A 69 -7.00 4.34 3.44
CA VAL A 69 -5.63 3.83 3.25
C VAL A 69 -5.43 2.48 3.93
N ARG A 70 -5.97 2.28 5.14
CA ARG A 70 -5.92 0.98 5.83
C ARG A 70 -6.69 -0.09 5.05
N ALA A 71 -7.91 0.21 4.61
CA ALA A 71 -8.72 -0.71 3.83
C ALA A 71 -8.05 -1.06 2.49
N GLU A 72 -7.48 -0.09 1.79
CA GLU A 72 -6.73 -0.30 0.55
C GLU A 72 -5.50 -1.18 0.77
N LYS A 73 -4.77 -0.95 1.86
CA LYS A 73 -3.63 -1.80 2.23
C LYS A 73 -4.07 -3.24 2.50
N GLU A 74 -5.12 -3.44 3.29
CA GLU A 74 -5.67 -4.77 3.58
C GLU A 74 -6.13 -5.49 2.30
N LEU A 75 -6.80 -4.78 1.38
CA LEU A 75 -7.20 -5.34 0.09
C LEU A 75 -6.01 -5.73 -0.77
N ASN A 76 -4.97 -4.89 -0.80
CA ASN A 76 -3.75 -5.21 -1.53
C ASN A 76 -3.02 -6.41 -0.91
N ASP A 77 -2.92 -6.47 0.42
CA ASP A 77 -2.30 -7.59 1.14
C ASP A 77 -3.04 -8.91 0.87
N LEU A 78 -4.38 -8.90 0.90
CA LEU A 78 -5.20 -10.07 0.54
C LEU A 78 -5.03 -10.46 -0.93
N LYS A 79 -5.01 -9.50 -1.84
CA LYS A 79 -4.82 -9.75 -3.28
C LYS A 79 -3.45 -10.36 -3.55
N THR A 80 -2.39 -9.81 -2.94
CA THR A 80 -1.04 -10.37 -3.08
C THR A 80 -0.95 -11.77 -2.46
N ALA A 81 -1.62 -12.02 -1.32
CA ALA A 81 -1.68 -13.35 -0.72
C ALA A 81 -2.36 -14.37 -1.65
N GLN A 82 -3.48 -14.00 -2.27
CA GLN A 82 -4.15 -14.85 -3.26
C GLN A 82 -3.24 -15.12 -4.48
N GLN A 83 -2.58 -14.09 -5.01
CA GLN A 83 -1.64 -14.26 -6.12
C GLN A 83 -0.49 -15.22 -5.77
N ARG A 84 0.08 -15.08 -4.56
CA ARG A 84 1.11 -16.01 -4.07
C ARG A 84 0.60 -17.44 -3.98
N LEU A 85 -0.62 -17.65 -3.49
CA LEU A 85 -1.24 -18.99 -3.46
C LEU A 85 -1.38 -19.57 -4.86
N THR A 86 -1.87 -18.78 -5.82
CA THR A 86 -2.00 -19.24 -7.22
C THR A 86 -0.64 -19.63 -7.82
N TRP A 87 0.42 -18.85 -7.56
CA TRP A 87 1.77 -19.19 -8.03
C TRP A 87 2.30 -20.46 -7.38
N ARG A 88 2.04 -20.68 -6.09
CA ARG A 88 2.41 -21.93 -5.39
C ARG A 88 1.65 -23.13 -5.96
N ASP A 89 0.36 -23.00 -6.23
CA ASP A 89 -0.44 -24.07 -6.83
C ASP A 89 0.06 -24.43 -8.23
N GLU A 90 0.40 -23.44 -9.05
CA GLU A 90 0.97 -23.68 -10.38
C GLU A 90 2.35 -24.33 -10.31
N ALA A 91 3.23 -23.85 -9.44
CA ALA A 91 4.56 -24.41 -9.26
C ALA A 91 4.51 -25.85 -8.73
N ALA A 92 3.60 -26.14 -7.80
CA ALA A 92 3.34 -27.47 -7.28
C ALA A 92 2.86 -28.43 -8.38
N LYS A 93 1.89 -28.01 -9.21
CA LYS A 93 1.41 -28.80 -10.36
C LYS A 93 2.52 -29.12 -11.36
N LYS A 94 3.41 -28.15 -11.64
CA LYS A 94 4.51 -28.31 -12.60
C LYS A 94 5.63 -29.22 -12.10
N THR A 95 5.91 -29.20 -10.80
CA THR A 95 7.07 -29.90 -10.21
C THR A 95 6.72 -31.21 -9.52
N GLY A 96 5.44 -31.41 -9.15
CA GLY A 96 4.97 -32.54 -8.37
C GLY A 96 5.26 -32.42 -6.87
N VAL A 97 5.71 -31.25 -6.40
CA VAL A 97 6.00 -30.98 -4.99
C VAL A 97 4.73 -30.43 -4.31
N PRO A 98 4.36 -30.91 -3.10
CA PRO A 98 3.22 -30.39 -2.36
C PRO A 98 3.31 -28.87 -2.13
N VAL A 99 2.18 -28.17 -2.32
CA VAL A 99 2.05 -26.71 -2.15
C VAL A 99 2.53 -26.24 -0.78
N ASP A 100 2.31 -27.04 0.26
CA ASP A 100 2.70 -26.74 1.65
C ASP A 100 4.21 -26.59 1.85
N LEU A 101 5.00 -27.33 1.06
CA LEU A 101 6.47 -27.29 1.12
C LEU A 101 7.09 -26.13 0.34
N LEU A 102 6.33 -25.50 -0.57
CA LEU A 102 6.84 -24.37 -1.35
C LEU A 102 6.91 -23.12 -0.49
N ARG A 103 7.89 -22.24 -0.72
CA ARG A 103 8.01 -20.95 -0.03
C ARG A 103 8.56 -19.93 -1.02
N GLY A 104 8.26 -18.67 -0.76
CA GLY A 104 8.66 -17.55 -1.61
C GLY A 104 7.59 -16.48 -1.67
N GLU A 105 8.02 -15.25 -1.89
CA GLU A 105 7.13 -14.10 -2.03
C GLU A 105 6.82 -13.81 -3.50
N THR A 106 7.72 -14.21 -4.40
CA THR A 106 7.62 -14.02 -5.85
C THR A 106 7.42 -15.34 -6.59
N ALA A 107 6.88 -15.27 -7.81
CA ALA A 107 6.69 -16.45 -8.66
C ALA A 107 8.02 -17.16 -8.97
N GLU A 108 9.07 -16.39 -9.17
CA GLU A 108 10.42 -16.87 -9.48
C GLU A 108 11.02 -17.64 -8.31
N GLU A 109 10.92 -17.11 -7.09
CA GLU A 109 11.37 -17.79 -5.87
C GLU A 109 10.62 -19.09 -5.63
N ILE A 110 9.29 -19.05 -5.77
CA ILE A 110 8.44 -20.24 -5.60
C ILE A 110 8.84 -21.33 -6.60
N ASN A 111 9.04 -20.96 -7.87
CA ASN A 111 9.46 -21.91 -8.91
C ASN A 111 10.87 -22.44 -8.68
N ALA A 112 11.83 -21.59 -8.33
CA ALA A 112 13.20 -22.00 -8.03
C ALA A 112 13.24 -22.97 -6.84
N HIS A 113 12.48 -22.69 -5.78
CA HIS A 113 12.37 -23.56 -4.62
C HIS A 113 11.73 -24.90 -4.98
N ALA A 114 10.66 -24.88 -5.78
CA ALA A 114 10.00 -26.09 -6.26
C ALA A 114 10.96 -26.98 -7.08
N GLN A 115 11.78 -26.38 -7.95
CA GLN A 115 12.79 -27.11 -8.71
C GLN A 115 13.91 -27.66 -7.81
N ALA A 116 14.37 -26.89 -6.82
CA ALA A 116 15.38 -27.34 -5.87
C ALA A 116 14.91 -28.54 -5.03
N ILE A 117 13.65 -28.55 -4.60
CA ILE A 117 13.06 -29.70 -3.90
C ILE A 117 12.96 -30.90 -4.86
N LYS A 118 12.53 -30.68 -6.11
CA LYS A 118 12.43 -31.73 -7.12
C LYS A 118 13.79 -32.40 -7.39
N THR A 119 14.85 -31.62 -7.54
CA THR A 119 16.21 -32.16 -7.76
C THR A 119 16.72 -32.92 -6.55
N TYR A 120 16.49 -32.40 -5.33
CA TYR A 120 16.84 -33.08 -4.10
C TYR A 120 16.11 -34.42 -3.94
N LEU A 121 14.79 -34.45 -4.19
CA LEU A 121 14.00 -35.67 -4.11
C LEU A 121 14.45 -36.70 -5.15
N ALA A 122 14.75 -36.27 -6.38
CA ALA A 122 15.26 -37.15 -7.44
C ALA A 122 16.67 -37.70 -7.14
N ALA A 123 17.51 -36.94 -6.42
CA ALA A 123 18.81 -37.41 -5.95
C ALA A 123 18.66 -38.46 -4.84
N GLN A 124 17.71 -38.25 -3.91
CA GLN A 124 17.45 -39.16 -2.80
C GLN A 124 16.70 -40.43 -3.22
N SER A 125 15.83 -40.35 -4.24
CA SER A 125 15.03 -41.47 -4.72
C SER A 125 15.79 -42.41 -5.68
N LYS A 126 17.10 -42.20 -5.91
CA LYS A 126 17.95 -43.20 -6.57
C LYS A 126 18.43 -44.20 -5.52
N PRO A 127 17.82 -45.40 -5.38
CA PRO A 127 18.51 -46.48 -4.71
C PRO A 127 19.73 -46.82 -5.57
N SER A 128 20.92 -46.45 -5.10
CA SER A 128 22.18 -47.01 -5.60
C SER A 128 22.32 -48.43 -5.02
N ALA A 129 21.39 -49.31 -5.38
CA ALA A 129 21.60 -50.74 -5.28
C ALA A 129 22.17 -51.18 -6.62
N ALA A 130 23.40 -51.71 -6.62
CA ALA A 130 23.97 -52.34 -7.80
C ALA A 130 22.94 -53.34 -8.34
N LYS A 131 22.54 -53.18 -9.61
CA LYS A 131 21.63 -54.11 -10.24
C LYS A 131 22.35 -55.46 -10.36
N VAL A 132 22.15 -56.35 -9.40
CA VAL A 132 22.66 -57.71 -9.46
C VAL A 132 21.89 -58.41 -10.56
N THR A 133 22.50 -58.55 -11.73
CA THR A 133 21.85 -59.05 -12.95
C THR A 133 21.45 -60.52 -12.84
N ASN A 134 21.95 -61.24 -11.83
CA ASN A 134 21.54 -62.61 -11.52
C ASN A 134 21.84 -62.97 -10.05
N PRO A 135 20.90 -62.82 -9.10
CA PRO A 135 21.14 -63.13 -7.68
C PRO A 135 21.24 -64.65 -7.39
N ALA A 136 20.89 -65.50 -8.36
CA ALA A 136 20.95 -66.96 -8.26
C ALA A 136 21.96 -67.58 -9.25
N GLY A 137 22.68 -66.76 -10.03
CA GLY A 137 23.66 -67.22 -10.99
C GLY A 137 24.98 -67.52 -10.33
N THR A 138 25.50 -68.73 -10.54
CA THR A 138 26.90 -69.02 -10.26
C THR A 138 27.76 -68.07 -11.11
N PRO A 139 28.75 -67.36 -10.53
CA PRO A 139 29.62 -66.50 -11.31
C PRO A 139 30.38 -67.34 -12.33
N ASP A 140 30.16 -67.08 -13.62
CA ASP A 140 31.01 -67.60 -14.68
C ASP A 140 32.39 -66.95 -14.52
N GLY A 141 33.27 -67.67 -13.81
CA GLY A 141 34.65 -67.27 -13.66
C GLY A 141 35.32 -67.32 -15.01
N GLN A 142 35.47 -66.16 -15.67
CA GLN A 142 36.55 -65.99 -16.63
C GLN A 142 37.83 -66.33 -15.89
N THR A 143 38.33 -67.54 -16.15
CA THR A 143 39.55 -68.05 -15.57
C THR A 143 40.68 -67.14 -16.04
N ASN A 144 41.12 -66.25 -15.16
CA ASN A 144 42.37 -65.53 -15.37
C ASN A 144 43.45 -66.58 -15.64
N PRO A 145 44.25 -66.46 -16.72
CA PRO A 145 45.22 -67.49 -17.10
C PRO A 145 46.26 -67.77 -15.99
N ASN A 146 46.41 -66.83 -15.06
CA ASN A 146 47.31 -66.94 -13.91
C ASN A 146 46.76 -67.78 -12.75
N VAL A 147 45.48 -68.20 -12.78
CA VAL A 147 44.88 -69.03 -11.72
C VAL A 147 45.50 -70.43 -11.71
N GLY A 148 45.86 -70.97 -12.88
CA GLY A 148 46.60 -72.23 -12.98
C GLY A 148 48.00 -72.14 -12.37
N LEU A 149 48.71 -71.04 -12.63
CA LEU A 149 50.04 -70.78 -12.08
C LEU A 149 50.01 -70.62 -10.55
N LEU A 150 49.01 -69.91 -10.02
CA LEU A 150 48.82 -69.77 -8.57
C LEU A 150 48.54 -71.11 -7.89
N LYS A 151 47.73 -71.98 -8.52
CA LYS A 151 47.46 -73.32 -7.99
C LYS A 151 48.68 -74.23 -8.01
N GLN A 152 49.58 -74.04 -8.98
CA GLN A 152 50.85 -74.78 -9.07
C GLN A 152 51.92 -74.28 -8.09
N LEU A 153 51.95 -72.97 -7.81
CA LEU A 153 52.91 -72.36 -6.86
C LEU A 153 52.48 -72.53 -5.39
N PHE A 154 51.18 -72.49 -5.12
CA PHE A 154 50.64 -72.44 -3.75
C PHE A 154 49.74 -73.62 -3.36
N GLY A 155 49.43 -74.54 -4.29
CA GLY A 155 48.52 -75.68 -4.05
C GLY A 155 49.21 -77.02 -3.78
N GLY A 156 50.53 -77.03 -3.54
CA GLY A 156 51.28 -78.24 -3.25
C GLY A 156 51.35 -78.56 -1.76
N LYS A 157 50.34 -79.26 -1.24
CA LYS A 157 50.41 -80.42 -0.33
C LYS A 157 49.01 -80.95 -0.02
#